data_AF-A0A8S3QBA8-F1
#
_entry.id   AF-A0A8S3QBA8-F1
#
_cell.length_a   1.000
_cell.length_b   1.000
_cell.length_c   1.000
_cell.angle_alpha   90.00
_cell.angle_beta   90.00
_cell.angle_gamma   90.00
#
_symmetry.space_group_name_H-M   'P 1'
#
loop_
_entity.id
_entity.type
_entity.pdbx_description
1 polymer ?
#
loop_
_entity_poly.entity_id
_entity_poly.type
_entity_poly.pdbx_seq_one_letter_code
_entity_poly.pdbx_strand_id
1 'polypeptide(L)'
;MADLDKQSKLDKFINTTPKSRAKRYQPASIPDLSSPSSQQVEKQVKLKDLETSHSHDDNHIPLAEHILAKSIENETVFKISEVVCATLNKPSIHQYNNSYDSRKNHGSSEAQNKSRIEEQEQYSRRTSLRFHNVPVPTDDNGAVITPIDTDDLVLRICNKKLKVKLNIIDIGRSHPIGEMKDGKISIIVRFLSYRQRNMVFRNKKQLKNNPDKIFIAENLTKHRYDLINRLNTLRTKDKIHSFWTHDGTILIKKTDVSSPKKIKSRQDIYKLGGEVLEGDSQDED
;
A
#
# COMPACT_ATOMS: atom_id res chain seq x y z
N MET A 1 -31.91 -5.88 55.95
CA MET A 1 -32.71 -4.81 55.29
C MET A 1 -31.84 -3.65 54.78
N ALA A 2 -30.68 -3.94 54.16
CA ALA A 2 -29.79 -2.89 53.63
C ALA A 2 -29.25 -3.20 52.21
N ASP A 3 -29.65 -4.32 51.60
CA ASP A 3 -29.13 -4.75 50.28
C ASP A 3 -30.15 -4.65 49.13
N LEU A 4 -31.40 -4.30 49.42
CA LEU A 4 -32.41 -4.05 48.37
C LEU A 4 -32.38 -2.61 47.82
N ASP A 5 -31.66 -1.67 48.46
CA ASP A 5 -31.58 -0.27 48.02
C ASP A 5 -30.35 0.05 47.14
N LYS A 6 -29.45 -0.92 46.93
CA LYS A 6 -28.28 -0.76 46.04
C LYS A 6 -28.58 -1.21 44.60
N GLN A 7 -29.48 -2.18 44.42
CA GLN A 7 -29.92 -2.60 43.08
C GLN A 7 -30.88 -1.60 42.43
N SER A 8 -31.72 -0.88 43.20
CA SER A 8 -32.62 0.15 42.64
C SER A 8 -31.90 1.42 42.13
N LYS A 9 -30.66 1.66 42.58
CA LYS A 9 -29.81 2.79 42.16
C LYS A 9 -28.94 2.46 40.94
N LEU A 10 -28.62 1.18 40.70
CA LEU A 10 -27.89 0.76 39.50
C LEU A 10 -28.80 0.71 38.26
N ASP A 11 -30.06 0.31 38.42
CA ASP A 11 -31.02 0.20 37.30
C ASP A 11 -31.50 1.56 36.76
N LYS A 12 -31.27 2.66 37.50
CA LYS A 12 -31.52 4.03 37.02
C LYS A 12 -30.36 4.64 36.25
N PHE A 13 -29.19 4.01 36.22
CA PHE A 13 -28.00 4.53 35.52
C PHE A 13 -27.83 3.95 34.11
N ILE A 14 -28.56 2.88 33.77
CA ILE A 14 -28.44 2.18 32.47
C ILE A 14 -29.44 2.73 31.42
N ASN A 15 -30.43 3.54 31.81
CA ASN A 15 -31.49 4.02 30.91
C ASN A 15 -31.40 5.49 30.48
N THR A 16 -30.22 6.11 30.56
CA THR A 16 -30.00 7.50 30.09
C THR A 16 -28.86 7.59 29.07
N THR A 17 -28.96 6.83 27.98
CA THR A 17 -28.23 7.17 26.75
C THR A 17 -29.02 8.21 25.93
N PRO A 18 -28.49 9.41 25.68
CA PRO A 18 -29.08 10.30 24.70
C PRO A 18 -28.98 9.65 23.31
N LYS A 19 -30.12 9.49 22.63
CA LYS A 19 -30.21 9.08 21.23
C LYS A 19 -29.42 10.09 20.37
N SER A 20 -28.15 9.80 20.09
CA SER A 20 -27.39 10.55 19.09
C SER A 20 -27.90 10.16 17.69
N ARG A 21 -28.88 10.96 17.26
CA ARG A 21 -29.41 11.09 15.91
C ARG A 21 -28.32 10.92 14.85
N ALA A 22 -28.33 9.79 14.16
CA ALA A 22 -27.60 9.62 12.91
C ALA A 22 -28.15 10.61 11.88
N LYS A 23 -27.52 11.78 11.75
CA LYS A 23 -27.65 12.59 10.55
C LYS A 23 -26.90 11.85 9.45
N ARG A 24 -27.66 11.12 8.64
CA ARG A 24 -27.25 10.64 7.32
C ARG A 24 -26.71 11.87 6.57
N TYR A 25 -25.41 11.90 6.33
CA TYR A 25 -24.77 12.93 5.52
C TYR A 25 -25.33 12.75 4.11
N GLN A 26 -26.23 13.64 3.69
CA GLN A 26 -26.60 13.76 2.29
C GLN A 26 -25.43 14.45 1.60
N PRO A 27 -24.83 13.87 0.56
CA PRO A 27 -23.84 14.58 -0.24
C PRO A 27 -24.53 15.82 -0.81
N ALA A 28 -23.88 16.97 -0.67
CA ALA A 28 -24.33 18.19 -1.32
C ALA A 28 -24.45 17.93 -2.83
N SER A 29 -25.60 18.27 -3.40
CA SER A 29 -25.86 18.24 -4.83
C SER A 29 -24.79 19.07 -5.53
N ILE A 30 -23.96 18.40 -6.33
CA ILE A 30 -23.03 19.04 -7.25
C ILE A 30 -23.89 19.83 -8.25
N PRO A 31 -23.64 21.14 -8.47
CA PRO A 31 -24.31 21.86 -9.54
C PRO A 31 -23.93 21.21 -10.87
N ASP A 32 -24.96 20.85 -11.62
CA ASP A 32 -24.94 20.29 -12.95
C ASP A 32 -24.11 21.19 -13.89
N LEU A 33 -22.86 20.78 -14.16
CA LEU A 33 -22.09 21.31 -15.27
C LEU A 33 -22.45 20.46 -16.48
N SER A 34 -23.58 20.84 -17.08
CA SER A 34 -23.94 20.50 -18.45
C SER A 34 -22.71 20.65 -19.34
N SER A 35 -22.34 19.54 -19.98
CA SER A 35 -21.29 19.46 -20.99
C SER A 35 -21.53 20.50 -22.09
N PRO A 36 -20.53 21.31 -22.48
CA PRO A 36 -20.54 21.89 -23.81
C PRO A 36 -20.34 20.75 -24.80
N SER A 37 -21.41 20.54 -25.57
CA SER A 37 -21.49 19.71 -26.75
C SER A 37 -20.22 19.69 -27.59
N SER A 38 -19.90 18.49 -28.08
CA SER A 38 -19.16 18.24 -29.30
C SER A 38 -19.36 19.34 -30.35
N GLN A 39 -18.34 20.16 -30.60
CA GLN A 39 -18.08 20.74 -31.91
C GLN A 39 -16.69 21.39 -31.96
N GLN A 40 -15.90 20.87 -32.90
CA GLN A 40 -14.78 21.51 -33.61
C GLN A 40 -13.43 21.62 -32.87
N VAL A 41 -12.55 20.62 -33.06
CA VAL A 41 -11.20 20.84 -33.63
C VAL A 41 -10.78 19.59 -34.41
N GLU A 42 -11.11 19.54 -35.70
CA GLU A 42 -10.31 18.80 -36.68
C GLU A 42 -9.83 19.80 -37.72
N LYS A 43 -8.54 20.14 -37.69
CA LYS A 43 -7.83 20.52 -38.92
C LYS A 43 -6.52 19.75 -38.98
N GLN A 44 -6.56 18.74 -39.84
CA GLN A 44 -5.45 17.91 -40.27
C GLN A 44 -4.35 18.78 -40.86
N VAL A 45 -3.12 18.62 -40.37
CA VAL A 45 -1.93 18.90 -41.16
C VAL A 45 -1.66 17.62 -41.96
N LYS A 46 -2.17 17.57 -43.19
CA LYS A 46 -1.66 16.67 -44.23
C LYS A 46 -1.07 17.54 -45.32
N LEU A 47 0.25 17.69 -45.26
CA LEU A 47 1.06 18.04 -46.41
C LEU A 47 0.78 17.00 -47.50
N LYS A 48 0.25 17.46 -48.63
CA LYS A 48 0.28 16.75 -49.91
C LYS A 48 0.93 17.68 -50.91
N ASP A 49 2.11 17.27 -51.34
CA ASP A 49 2.50 17.13 -52.74
C ASP A 49 1.87 18.12 -53.71
N LEU A 50 2.67 19.12 -54.11
CA LEU A 50 2.72 19.50 -55.51
C LEU A 50 4.17 19.73 -55.90
N GLU A 51 4.64 18.74 -56.67
CA GLU A 51 5.91 18.73 -57.36
C GLU A 51 6.03 19.88 -58.36
N THR A 52 7.29 20.16 -58.62
CA THR A 52 7.86 21.12 -59.53
C THR A 52 7.56 20.77 -60.99
N SER A 53 7.15 21.74 -61.81
CA SER A 53 7.54 21.79 -63.23
C SER A 53 7.56 23.22 -63.78
N HIS A 54 8.77 23.68 -64.09
CA HIS A 54 9.19 24.61 -65.15
C HIS A 54 8.18 25.58 -65.79
N SER A 55 8.44 26.89 -65.65
CA SER A 55 8.72 27.78 -66.79
C SER A 55 9.37 29.09 -66.32
N HIS A 56 10.28 29.62 -67.13
CA HIS A 56 10.96 30.90 -66.98
C HIS A 56 10.01 32.06 -66.66
N ASP A 57 10.41 32.95 -65.75
CA ASP A 57 10.59 34.36 -66.09
C ASP A 57 11.40 35.09 -65.01
N ASP A 58 12.42 35.81 -65.48
CA ASP A 58 13.24 36.72 -64.69
C ASP A 58 12.37 37.84 -64.11
N ASN A 59 12.22 37.86 -62.79
CA ASN A 59 11.84 39.07 -62.08
C ASN A 59 12.85 39.33 -60.96
N HIS A 60 13.83 40.15 -61.32
CA HIS A 60 14.81 40.71 -60.41
C HIS A 60 14.09 41.63 -59.41
N ILE A 61 13.76 41.09 -58.23
CA ILE A 61 13.23 41.91 -57.13
C ILE A 61 14.33 42.93 -56.75
N PRO A 62 14.03 44.25 -56.70
CA PRO A 62 15.02 45.27 -56.37
C PRO A 62 15.63 44.98 -54.98
N LEU A 63 16.94 45.16 -54.83
CA LEU A 63 17.68 44.95 -53.58
C LEU A 63 17.04 45.67 -52.37
N ALA A 64 16.34 46.79 -52.61
CA ALA A 64 15.58 47.52 -51.62
C ALA A 64 14.35 46.76 -51.06
N GLU A 65 13.62 46.00 -51.88
CA GLU A 65 12.49 45.19 -51.43
C GLU A 65 12.95 43.98 -50.62
N HIS A 66 14.09 43.38 -50.96
CA HIS A 66 14.67 42.28 -50.19
C HIS A 66 15.17 42.75 -48.80
N ILE A 67 15.75 43.95 -48.72
CA ILE A 67 16.16 44.56 -47.45
C ILE A 67 14.94 44.91 -46.59
N LEU A 68 13.87 45.46 -47.19
CA LEU A 68 12.63 45.78 -46.51
C LEU A 68 11.93 44.52 -45.99
N ALA A 69 11.84 43.45 -46.80
CA ALA A 69 11.28 42.16 -46.41
C ALA A 69 12.05 41.53 -45.24
N LYS A 70 13.39 41.52 -45.29
CA LYS A 70 14.23 41.03 -44.17
C LYS A 70 14.08 41.89 -42.90
N SER A 71 13.91 43.20 -43.05
CA SER A 71 13.67 44.08 -41.91
C SER A 71 12.31 43.80 -41.26
N ILE A 72 11.27 43.56 -42.06
CA ILE A 72 9.93 43.18 -41.57
C ILE A 72 9.94 41.80 -40.93
N GLU A 73 10.66 40.82 -41.50
CA GLU A 73 10.84 39.49 -40.91
C GLU A 73 11.55 39.58 -39.54
N ASN A 74 12.62 40.36 -39.42
CA ASN A 74 13.31 40.53 -38.15
C ASN A 74 12.45 41.24 -37.09
N GLU A 75 11.68 42.25 -37.49
CA GLU A 75 10.78 42.97 -36.58
C GLU A 75 9.60 42.11 -36.13
N THR A 76 9.05 41.28 -37.02
CA THR A 76 7.98 40.33 -36.68
C THR A 76 8.49 39.21 -35.78
N VAL A 77 9.68 38.66 -36.03
CA VAL A 77 10.31 37.67 -35.14
C VAL A 77 10.58 38.26 -33.75
N PHE A 78 11.02 39.52 -33.66
CA PHE A 78 11.24 40.19 -32.37
C PHE A 78 9.93 40.37 -31.60
N LYS A 79 8.87 40.85 -32.26
CA LYS A 79 7.53 41.01 -31.65
C LYS A 79 6.92 39.67 -31.23
N ILE A 80 7.10 38.61 -32.02
CA ILE A 80 6.66 37.25 -31.66
C ILE A 80 7.42 36.77 -30.42
N SER A 81 8.75 36.95 -30.37
CA SER A 81 9.56 36.58 -29.21
C SER A 81 9.10 37.31 -27.95
N GLU A 82 8.77 38.60 -28.04
CA GLU A 82 8.30 39.39 -26.90
C GLU A 82 6.93 38.90 -26.40
N VAL A 83 5.99 38.62 -27.30
CA VAL A 83 4.67 38.06 -26.97
C VAL A 83 4.79 36.66 -26.37
N VAL A 84 5.68 35.80 -26.89
CA VAL A 84 5.94 34.45 -26.36
C VAL A 84 6.55 34.54 -24.95
N CYS A 85 7.57 35.37 -24.75
CA CYS A 85 8.16 35.59 -23.44
C CYS A 85 7.14 36.16 -22.44
N ALA A 86 6.32 37.13 -22.85
CA ALA A 86 5.27 37.72 -22.02
C ALA A 86 4.14 36.73 -21.69
N THR A 87 3.78 35.85 -22.64
CA THR A 87 2.76 34.82 -22.39
C THR A 87 3.27 33.71 -21.49
N LEU A 88 4.52 33.25 -21.65
CA LEU A 88 5.14 32.25 -20.77
C LEU A 88 5.40 32.80 -19.36
N ASN A 89 5.69 34.09 -19.22
CA ASN A 89 5.92 34.75 -17.93
C ASN A 89 4.64 35.28 -17.26
N LYS A 90 3.44 34.93 -17.76
CA LYS A 90 2.19 35.34 -17.08
C LYS A 90 2.17 34.78 -15.66
N PRO A 91 1.85 35.60 -14.64
CA PRO A 91 1.86 35.16 -13.24
C PRO A 91 0.96 33.94 -13.00
N SER A 92 -0.12 33.80 -13.77
CA SER A 92 -1.03 32.64 -13.71
C SER A 92 -0.37 31.32 -14.18
N ILE A 93 0.47 31.36 -15.21
CA ILE A 93 1.18 30.17 -15.73
C ILE A 93 2.35 29.81 -14.82
N HIS A 94 3.09 30.82 -14.32
CA HIS A 94 4.13 30.60 -13.33
C HIS A 94 3.58 30.01 -12.02
N GLN A 95 2.44 30.52 -11.53
CA GLN A 95 1.73 29.96 -10.37
C GLN A 95 1.27 28.51 -10.62
N TYR A 96 0.77 28.20 -11.82
CA TYR A 96 0.37 26.85 -12.19
C TYR A 96 1.56 25.89 -12.20
N ASN A 97 2.67 26.25 -12.85
CA ASN A 97 3.89 25.43 -12.90
C ASN A 97 4.49 25.22 -11.50
N ASN A 98 4.57 26.27 -10.68
CA ASN A 98 5.02 26.15 -9.30
C ASN A 98 4.09 25.24 -8.48
N SER A 99 2.77 25.29 -8.70
CA SER A 99 1.81 24.40 -8.04
C SER A 99 1.96 22.95 -8.50
N TYR A 100 2.30 22.72 -9.77
CA TYR A 100 2.51 21.41 -10.35
C TYR A 100 3.79 20.78 -9.81
N ASP A 101 4.90 21.53 -9.82
CA ASP A 101 6.18 21.09 -9.25
C ASP A 101 6.05 20.88 -7.74
N SER A 102 5.33 21.75 -7.03
CA SER A 102 5.05 21.57 -5.60
C SER A 102 4.25 20.29 -5.33
N ARG A 103 3.20 20.00 -6.12
CA ARG A 103 2.41 18.77 -5.99
C ARG A 103 3.22 17.52 -6.27
N LYS A 104 4.02 17.53 -7.34
CA LYS A 104 4.91 16.42 -7.71
C LYS A 104 5.95 16.15 -6.62
N ASN A 105 6.54 17.21 -6.07
CA ASN A 105 7.47 17.11 -4.94
C ASN A 105 6.76 16.60 -3.66
N HIS A 106 5.54 17.06 -3.36
CA HIS A 106 4.74 16.56 -2.23
C HIS A 106 4.41 15.07 -2.37
N GLY A 107 3.96 14.61 -3.55
CA GLY A 107 3.66 13.19 -3.79
C GLY A 107 4.88 12.30 -3.57
N SER A 108 6.07 12.73 -4.02
CA SER A 108 7.32 12.00 -3.76
C SER A 108 7.69 11.95 -2.26
N SER A 109 7.46 13.04 -1.53
CA SER A 109 7.72 13.13 -0.08
C SER A 109 6.76 12.23 0.71
N GLU A 110 5.49 12.23 0.35
CA GLU A 110 4.47 11.38 0.97
C GLU A 110 4.76 9.89 0.75
N ALA A 111 5.11 9.49 -0.48
CA ALA A 111 5.50 8.12 -0.79
C ALA A 111 6.74 7.70 0.03
N GLN A 112 7.73 8.58 0.15
CA GLN A 112 8.92 8.32 0.96
C GLN A 112 8.58 8.19 2.45
N ASN A 113 7.70 9.04 2.97
CA ASN A 113 7.26 9.00 4.37
C ASN A 113 6.45 7.73 4.66
N LYS A 114 5.52 7.35 3.78
CA LYS A 114 4.78 6.08 3.86
C LYS A 114 5.74 4.89 3.92
N SER A 115 6.77 4.87 3.06
CA SER A 115 7.79 3.81 3.08
C SER A 115 8.58 3.76 4.38
N ARG A 116 8.97 4.92 4.93
CA ARG A 116 9.72 5.00 6.21
C ARG A 116 8.87 4.53 7.38
N ILE A 117 7.59 4.93 7.42
CA ILE A 117 6.63 4.50 8.44
C ILE A 117 6.44 2.99 8.37
N GLU A 118 6.24 2.42 7.18
CA GLU A 118 6.12 0.97 6.99
C GLU A 118 7.36 0.23 7.51
N GLU A 119 8.56 0.71 7.17
CA GLU A 119 9.81 0.09 7.60
C GLU A 119 9.99 0.17 9.11
N GLN A 120 9.68 1.31 9.73
CA GLN A 120 9.73 1.49 11.18
C GLN A 120 8.69 0.62 11.90
N GLU A 121 7.48 0.54 11.35
CA GLU A 121 6.44 -0.34 11.85
C GLU A 121 6.90 -1.81 11.78
N GLN A 122 7.46 -2.24 10.65
CA GLN A 122 7.98 -3.60 10.51
C GLN A 122 9.14 -3.87 11.47
N TYR A 123 10.01 -2.89 11.69
CA TYR A 123 11.11 -2.98 12.66
C TYR A 123 10.60 -3.16 14.08
N SER A 124 9.55 -2.43 14.47
CA SER A 124 8.91 -2.58 15.78
C SER A 124 8.32 -3.99 16.00
N ARG A 125 7.84 -4.63 14.92
CA ARG A 125 7.26 -5.98 14.90
C ARG A 125 8.30 -7.10 14.84
N ARG A 126 9.60 -6.78 14.69
CA ARG A 126 10.68 -7.76 14.46
C ARG A 126 10.79 -8.82 15.56
N THR A 127 10.52 -8.47 16.81
CA THR A 127 10.53 -9.41 17.94
C THR A 127 9.20 -10.11 18.19
N SER A 128 8.23 -9.97 17.28
CA SER A 128 6.92 -10.61 17.40
C SER A 128 6.70 -11.71 16.38
N LEU A 129 6.02 -12.78 16.82
CA LEU A 129 5.52 -13.86 15.97
C LEU A 129 4.03 -14.03 16.15
N ARG A 130 3.38 -14.62 15.13
CA ARG A 130 1.98 -15.02 15.17
C ARG A 130 1.90 -16.55 15.19
N PHE A 131 1.24 -17.08 16.20
CA PHE A 131 0.90 -18.48 16.32
C PHE A 131 -0.54 -18.65 15.86
N HIS A 132 -0.77 -19.54 14.92
CA HIS A 132 -2.09 -19.79 14.36
C HIS A 132 -2.60 -21.18 14.75
N ASN A 133 -3.92 -21.33 14.77
CA ASN A 133 -4.61 -22.60 15.07
C ASN A 133 -4.24 -23.17 16.45
N VAL A 134 -4.02 -22.31 17.44
CA VAL A 134 -3.68 -22.74 18.80
C VAL A 134 -4.95 -23.25 19.49
N PRO A 135 -5.03 -24.53 19.87
CA PRO A 135 -6.17 -25.07 20.60
C PRO A 135 -6.25 -24.45 22.00
N VAL A 136 -7.45 -24.06 22.40
CA VAL A 136 -7.73 -23.50 23.72
C VAL A 136 -8.18 -24.64 24.65
N PRO A 137 -7.82 -24.61 25.95
CA PRO A 137 -8.32 -25.59 26.92
C PRO A 137 -9.84 -25.49 27.06
N THR A 138 -10.49 -26.65 27.08
CA THR A 138 -11.93 -26.79 27.35
C THR A 138 -12.15 -27.58 28.63
N ASP A 139 -13.26 -27.34 29.31
CA ASP A 139 -13.72 -28.15 30.43
C ASP A 139 -14.30 -29.50 29.96
N ASP A 140 -14.76 -30.32 30.91
CA ASP A 140 -15.36 -31.63 30.63
C ASP A 140 -16.64 -31.55 29.80
N ASN A 141 -17.30 -30.38 29.80
CA ASN A 141 -18.50 -30.11 29.01
C ASN A 141 -18.17 -29.54 27.61
N GLY A 142 -16.89 -29.40 27.28
CA GLY A 142 -16.43 -28.80 26.03
C GLY A 142 -16.52 -27.26 25.98
N ALA A 143 -16.84 -26.61 27.09
CA ALA A 143 -16.85 -25.16 27.19
C ALA A 143 -15.42 -24.62 27.36
N VAL A 144 -15.13 -23.48 26.75
CA VAL A 144 -13.80 -22.89 26.79
C VAL A 144 -13.49 -22.34 28.19
N ILE A 145 -12.36 -22.76 28.74
CA ILE A 145 -11.90 -22.28 30.04
C ILE A 145 -11.41 -20.84 29.89
N THR A 146 -11.98 -19.94 30.70
CA THR A 146 -11.62 -18.52 30.73
C THR A 146 -11.12 -18.11 32.12
N PRO A 147 -10.16 -17.18 32.23
CA PRO A 147 -9.45 -16.49 31.15
C PRO A 147 -8.43 -17.39 30.43
N ILE A 148 -8.21 -17.12 29.14
CA ILE A 148 -7.23 -17.86 28.33
C ILE A 148 -5.83 -17.36 28.66
N ASP A 149 -5.02 -18.19 29.31
CA ASP A 149 -3.60 -17.91 29.52
C ASP A 149 -2.81 -18.17 28.22
N THR A 150 -2.57 -17.10 27.46
CA THR A 150 -1.81 -17.19 26.21
C THR A 150 -0.33 -17.42 26.42
N ASP A 151 0.25 -17.04 27.56
CA ASP A 151 1.66 -17.26 27.85
C ASP A 151 1.91 -18.76 28.07
N ASP A 152 1.09 -19.43 28.89
CA ASP A 152 1.21 -20.88 29.11
C ASP A 152 1.03 -21.67 27.81
N LEU A 153 0.04 -21.31 26.97
CA LEU A 153 -0.16 -21.97 25.67
C LEU A 153 1.07 -21.85 24.77
N VAL A 154 1.69 -20.67 24.71
CA VAL A 154 2.89 -20.42 23.91
C VAL A 154 4.09 -21.17 24.47
N LEU A 155 4.30 -21.14 25.79
CA LEU A 155 5.36 -21.88 26.47
C LEU A 155 5.21 -23.38 26.23
N ARG A 156 4.00 -23.91 26.33
CA ARG A 156 3.69 -25.32 26.07
C ARG A 156 4.03 -25.72 24.63
N ILE A 157 3.66 -24.90 23.64
CA ILE A 157 4.01 -25.14 22.24
C ILE A 157 5.53 -25.10 22.04
N CYS A 158 6.20 -24.06 22.56
CA CYS A 158 7.64 -23.89 22.38
C CYS A 158 8.45 -25.01 23.05
N ASN A 159 8.15 -25.31 24.32
CA ASN A 159 8.89 -26.30 25.09
C ASN A 159 8.57 -27.73 24.64
N LYS A 160 7.28 -28.09 24.46
CA LYS A 160 6.88 -29.48 24.16
C LYS A 160 6.93 -29.81 22.66
N LYS A 161 6.45 -28.91 21.79
CA LYS A 161 6.33 -29.19 20.34
C LYS A 161 7.56 -28.73 19.54
N LEU A 162 8.19 -27.60 19.91
CA LEU A 162 9.38 -27.09 19.23
C LEU A 162 10.71 -27.51 19.87
N LYS A 163 10.67 -28.10 21.06
CA LYS A 163 11.87 -28.45 21.86
C LYS A 163 12.80 -27.26 22.10
N VAL A 164 12.22 -26.06 22.21
CA VAL A 164 12.92 -24.82 22.49
C VAL A 164 12.69 -24.46 23.95
N LYS A 165 13.76 -24.40 24.75
CA LYS A 165 13.70 -23.95 26.15
C LYS A 165 13.33 -22.46 26.17
N LEU A 166 12.10 -22.18 26.57
CA LEU A 166 11.56 -20.83 26.71
C LEU A 166 10.91 -20.72 28.10
N ASN A 167 11.24 -19.66 28.81
CA ASN A 167 10.67 -19.33 30.11
C ASN A 167 9.70 -18.16 30.00
N ILE A 168 8.85 -17.97 31.01
CA ILE A 168 7.91 -16.84 31.07
C ILE A 168 8.63 -15.49 30.94
N ILE A 169 9.81 -15.36 31.55
CA ILE A 169 10.64 -14.15 31.48
C ILE A 169 11.11 -13.79 30.07
N ASP A 170 11.05 -14.73 29.12
CA ASP A 170 11.46 -14.50 27.73
C ASP A 170 10.31 -13.88 26.90
N ILE A 171 9.08 -13.91 27.42
CA ILE A 171 7.88 -13.37 26.81
C ILE A 171 7.62 -11.99 27.42
N GLY A 172 7.54 -10.96 26.56
CA GLY A 172 7.18 -9.62 27.01
C GLY A 172 5.68 -9.41 27.09
N ARG A 173 4.94 -9.93 26.11
CA ARG A 173 3.47 -9.89 26.08
C ARG A 173 2.95 -10.91 25.08
N SER A 174 1.87 -11.61 25.43
CA SER A 174 1.05 -12.34 24.48
C SER A 174 -0.42 -11.95 24.61
N HIS A 175 -1.19 -12.09 23.53
CA HIS A 175 -2.63 -11.94 23.56
C HIS A 175 -3.28 -12.64 22.35
N PRO A 176 -4.56 -13.06 22.47
CA PRO A 176 -5.31 -13.57 21.34
C PRO A 176 -5.54 -12.47 20.30
N ILE A 177 -5.58 -12.87 19.03
CA ILE A 177 -5.88 -12.00 17.89
C ILE A 177 -6.96 -12.63 17.03
N GLY A 178 -7.93 -11.81 16.64
CA GLY A 178 -9.10 -12.25 15.88
C GLY A 178 -10.08 -13.06 16.72
N GLU A 179 -11.06 -13.65 16.04
CA GLU A 179 -12.10 -14.47 16.66
C GLU A 179 -11.64 -15.91 16.84
N MET A 180 -12.19 -16.56 17.88
CA MET A 180 -12.02 -17.99 18.08
C MET A 180 -12.83 -18.76 17.02
N LYS A 181 -12.21 -19.77 16.42
CA LYS A 181 -12.83 -20.66 15.42
C LYS A 181 -12.52 -22.10 15.76
N ASP A 182 -13.55 -22.93 15.85
CA ASP A 182 -13.42 -24.37 16.14
C ASP A 182 -12.55 -24.68 17.38
N GLY A 183 -12.76 -23.92 18.47
CA GLY A 183 -11.97 -24.06 19.71
C GLY A 183 -10.50 -23.65 19.59
N LYS A 184 -10.13 -22.95 18.50
CA LYS A 184 -8.77 -22.50 18.22
C LYS A 184 -8.70 -20.99 18.08
N ILE A 185 -7.57 -20.44 18.49
CA ILE A 185 -7.27 -19.00 18.40
C ILE A 185 -5.98 -18.77 17.63
N SER A 186 -5.79 -17.53 17.17
CA SER A 186 -4.46 -17.03 16.82
C SER A 186 -3.94 -16.19 17.98
N ILE A 187 -2.63 -16.27 18.24
CA ILE A 187 -1.97 -15.54 19.32
C ILE A 187 -0.82 -14.74 18.71
N ILE A 188 -0.72 -13.47 19.07
CA ILE A 188 0.48 -12.68 18.82
C ILE A 188 1.34 -12.67 20.08
N VAL A 189 2.63 -12.92 19.91
CA VAL A 189 3.59 -12.98 21.01
C VAL A 189 4.73 -12.03 20.70
N ARG A 190 5.05 -11.15 21.64
CA ARG A 190 6.28 -10.34 21.63
C ARG A 190 7.29 -10.98 22.57
N PHE A 191 8.43 -11.36 22.03
CA PHE A 191 9.58 -11.83 22.82
C PHE A 191 10.40 -10.64 23.30
N LEU A 192 11.09 -10.80 24.44
CA LEU A 192 12.01 -9.78 24.95
C LEU A 192 13.25 -9.65 24.07
N SER A 193 13.79 -10.78 23.59
CA SER A 193 14.96 -10.81 22.73
C SER A 193 14.63 -11.29 21.33
N TYR A 194 15.25 -10.63 20.35
CA TYR A 194 15.31 -11.12 18.98
C TYR A 194 15.89 -12.55 18.89
N ARG A 195 16.81 -12.92 19.78
CA ARG A 195 17.44 -14.25 19.81
C ARG A 195 16.42 -15.34 20.14
N GLN A 196 15.59 -15.14 21.17
CA GLN A 196 14.52 -16.07 21.54
C GLN A 196 13.50 -16.22 20.41
N ARG A 197 13.05 -15.09 19.87
CA ARG A 197 12.16 -15.04 18.70
C ARG A 197 12.72 -15.87 17.55
N ASN A 198 13.98 -15.67 17.19
CA ASN A 198 14.62 -16.39 16.09
C ASN A 198 14.78 -17.88 16.37
N MET A 199 15.11 -18.25 17.60
CA MET A 199 15.20 -19.65 18.03
C MET A 199 13.86 -20.37 17.84
N VAL A 200 12.75 -19.74 18.25
CA VAL A 200 11.39 -20.25 18.02
C VAL A 200 11.09 -20.35 16.53
N PHE A 201 11.31 -19.27 15.77
CA PHE A 201 10.95 -19.22 14.35
C PHE A 201 11.72 -20.24 13.49
N ARG A 202 13.01 -20.46 13.77
CA ARG A 202 13.83 -21.47 13.06
C ARG A 202 13.34 -22.90 13.32
N ASN A 203 12.79 -23.16 14.50
CA ASN A 203 12.29 -24.48 14.89
C ASN A 203 10.85 -24.76 14.46
N LYS A 204 10.12 -23.78 13.90
CA LYS A 204 8.71 -23.92 13.48
C LYS A 204 8.43 -25.11 12.55
N LYS A 205 9.44 -25.57 11.80
CA LYS A 205 9.35 -26.76 10.94
C LYS A 205 8.94 -28.03 11.69
N GLN A 206 9.19 -28.09 12.99
CA GLN A 206 8.77 -29.20 13.85
C GLN A 206 7.23 -29.31 13.96
N LEU A 207 6.49 -28.25 13.62
CA LEU A 207 5.02 -28.24 13.66
C LEU A 207 4.36 -28.75 12.38
N LYS A 208 5.11 -29.06 11.30
CA LYS A 208 4.55 -29.38 9.98
C LYS A 208 3.50 -30.50 10.01
N ASN A 209 3.71 -31.50 10.87
CA ASN A 209 2.85 -32.69 10.97
C ASN A 209 2.04 -32.71 12.29
N ASN A 210 1.88 -31.57 12.95
CA ASN A 210 1.11 -31.52 14.19
C ASN A 210 -0.40 -31.68 13.88
N PRO A 211 -1.14 -32.54 14.62
CA PRO A 211 -2.57 -32.78 14.38
C PRO A 211 -3.43 -31.52 14.47
N ASP A 212 -3.05 -30.57 15.34
CA ASP A 212 -3.81 -29.32 15.52
C ASP A 212 -3.61 -28.35 14.35
N LYS A 213 -2.68 -28.64 13.43
CA LYS A 213 -2.27 -27.79 12.30
C LYS A 213 -1.78 -26.41 12.74
N ILE A 214 -1.09 -26.36 13.88
CA ILE A 214 -0.45 -25.13 14.37
C ILE A 214 0.66 -24.73 13.41
N PHE A 215 0.70 -23.45 13.04
CA PHE A 215 1.80 -22.88 12.29
C PHE A 215 2.21 -21.53 12.85
N ILE A 216 3.46 -21.15 12.60
CA ILE A 216 4.05 -19.90 13.10
C ILE A 216 4.45 -19.03 11.91
N ALA A 217 3.94 -17.80 11.91
CA ALA A 217 4.23 -16.78 10.93
C ALA A 217 4.95 -15.59 11.58
N GLU A 218 5.66 -14.79 10.76
CA GLU A 218 6.18 -13.52 11.23
C GLU A 218 5.04 -12.53 11.41
N ASN A 219 5.18 -11.61 12.37
CA ASN A 219 4.26 -10.49 12.48
C ASN A 219 4.60 -9.42 11.44
N LEU A 220 3.98 -9.49 10.27
CA LEU A 220 4.21 -8.55 9.17
C LEU A 220 3.24 -7.37 9.22
N THR A 221 3.63 -6.24 8.63
CA THR A 221 2.73 -5.10 8.35
C THR A 221 1.63 -5.50 7.36
N LYS A 222 0.56 -4.71 7.30
CA LYS A 222 -0.52 -4.93 6.32
C LYS A 222 0.03 -4.91 4.89
N HIS A 223 0.85 -3.91 4.57
CA HIS A 223 1.51 -3.78 3.27
C HIS A 223 2.25 -5.05 2.86
N ARG A 224 3.06 -5.62 3.76
CA ARG A 224 3.80 -6.87 3.47
C ARG A 224 2.91 -8.09 3.37
N TYR A 225 1.84 -8.17 4.15
CA TYR A 225 0.82 -9.21 3.98
C TYR A 225 0.16 -9.11 2.59
N ASP A 226 -0.15 -7.91 2.12
CA ASP A 226 -0.75 -7.70 0.79
C ASP A 226 0.22 -8.14 -0.32
N LEU A 227 1.52 -7.82 -0.19
CA LEU A 227 2.55 -8.31 -1.12
C LEU A 227 2.60 -9.85 -1.13
N ILE A 228 2.56 -10.50 0.04
CA ILE A 228 2.54 -11.97 0.14
C ILE A 228 1.30 -12.56 -0.53
N ASN A 229 0.13 -11.96 -0.36
CA ASN A 229 -1.09 -12.42 -1.01
C ASN A 229 -0.97 -12.37 -2.54
N ARG A 230 -0.42 -11.29 -3.08
CA ARG A 230 -0.14 -11.17 -4.52
C ARG A 230 0.90 -12.18 -5.00
N LEU A 231 1.96 -12.42 -4.21
CA LEU A 231 2.96 -13.45 -4.52
C LEU A 231 2.37 -14.87 -4.49
N ASN A 232 1.42 -15.16 -3.60
CA ASN A 232 0.69 -16.43 -3.63
C ASN A 232 -0.04 -16.61 -4.97
N THR A 233 -0.72 -15.57 -5.48
CA THR A 233 -1.37 -15.62 -6.80
C THR A 233 -0.36 -15.89 -7.91
N LEU A 234 0.80 -15.23 -7.89
CA LEU A 234 1.87 -15.48 -8.87
C LEU A 234 2.43 -16.90 -8.80
N ARG A 235 2.58 -17.46 -7.59
CA ARG A 235 3.03 -18.84 -7.40
C ARG A 235 2.01 -19.82 -7.97
N THR A 236 0.72 -19.61 -7.72
CA THR A 236 -0.36 -20.46 -8.28
C THR A 236 -0.46 -20.37 -9.80
N LYS A 237 -0.08 -19.23 -10.40
CA LYS A 237 0.01 -19.03 -11.84
C LYS A 237 1.37 -19.48 -12.44
N ASP A 238 2.21 -20.20 -11.68
CA ASP A 238 3.56 -20.65 -12.05
C ASP A 238 4.50 -19.54 -12.57
N LYS A 239 4.28 -18.28 -12.16
CA LYS A 239 5.14 -17.13 -12.54
C LYS A 239 6.37 -17.00 -11.66
N ILE A 240 6.32 -17.57 -10.45
CA ILE A 240 7.43 -17.64 -9.51
C ILE A 240 7.52 -19.04 -8.93
N HIS A 241 8.74 -19.51 -8.71
CA HIS A 241 8.99 -20.82 -8.11
C HIS A 241 8.62 -20.86 -6.63
N SER A 242 9.13 -19.91 -5.84
CA SER A 242 8.93 -19.92 -4.39
C SER A 242 9.17 -18.55 -3.78
N PHE A 243 8.59 -18.31 -2.61
CA PHE A 243 8.90 -17.14 -1.80
C PHE A 243 8.85 -17.49 -0.32
N TRP A 244 9.56 -16.71 0.49
CA TRP A 244 9.56 -16.83 1.94
C TRP A 244 9.83 -15.48 2.59
N THR A 245 9.60 -15.42 3.89
CA THR A 245 9.92 -14.25 4.69
C THR A 245 11.07 -14.58 5.61
N HIS A 246 11.94 -13.60 5.80
CA HIS A 246 12.98 -13.66 6.81
C HIS A 246 13.19 -12.28 7.38
N ASP A 247 12.93 -12.15 8.68
CA ASP A 247 13.18 -10.93 9.44
C ASP A 247 12.39 -9.73 8.89
N GLY A 248 11.11 -9.98 8.62
CA GLY A 248 10.22 -9.05 7.95
C GLY A 248 10.45 -8.93 6.45
N THR A 249 11.63 -9.26 5.91
CA THR A 249 11.94 -9.12 4.48
C THR A 249 11.30 -10.23 3.66
N ILE A 250 10.67 -9.88 2.53
CA ILE A 250 10.11 -10.84 1.58
C ILE A 250 11.15 -11.16 0.53
N LEU A 251 11.43 -12.45 0.34
CA LEU A 251 12.39 -12.99 -0.63
C LEU A 251 11.67 -13.92 -1.60
N ILE A 252 12.04 -13.85 -2.88
CA ILE A 252 11.46 -14.67 -3.94
C ILE A 252 12.56 -15.34 -4.77
N LYS A 253 12.27 -16.52 -5.27
CA LYS A 253 12.98 -17.17 -6.37
C LYS A 253 12.05 -17.27 -7.57
N LYS A 254 12.49 -16.78 -8.73
CA LYS A 254 11.72 -16.87 -9.98
C LYS A 254 11.75 -18.29 -10.54
N THR A 255 12.93 -18.90 -10.53
CA THR A 255 13.17 -20.31 -10.88
C THR A 255 13.97 -20.99 -9.76
N ASP A 256 14.06 -22.31 -9.74
CA ASP A 256 14.78 -23.04 -8.69
C ASP A 256 16.27 -22.64 -8.57
N VAL A 257 16.91 -22.40 -9.72
CA VAL A 257 18.31 -21.98 -9.83
C VAL A 257 18.56 -20.47 -9.65
N SER A 258 17.50 -19.65 -9.67
CA SER A 258 17.66 -18.19 -9.58
C SER A 258 18.12 -17.73 -8.19
N SER A 259 18.91 -16.65 -8.16
CA SER A 259 19.27 -15.99 -6.92
C SER A 259 18.04 -15.36 -6.25
N PRO A 260 17.93 -15.40 -4.91
CA PRO A 260 16.81 -14.79 -4.20
C PRO A 260 16.77 -13.26 -4.42
N LYS A 261 15.60 -12.72 -4.79
CA LYS A 261 15.35 -11.28 -4.92
C LYS A 261 14.47 -10.78 -3.80
N LYS A 262 14.73 -9.57 -3.30
CA LYS A 262 13.90 -8.90 -2.28
C LYS A 262 12.71 -8.23 -2.95
N ILE A 263 11.55 -8.30 -2.30
CA ILE A 263 10.33 -7.59 -2.70
C ILE A 263 10.01 -6.56 -1.63
N LYS A 264 9.90 -5.29 -2.03
CA LYS A 264 9.58 -4.17 -1.15
C LYS A 264 8.31 -3.44 -1.57
N SER A 265 7.98 -3.45 -2.87
CA SER A 265 6.84 -2.72 -3.41
C SER A 265 6.00 -3.54 -4.38
N ARG A 266 4.86 -2.98 -4.78
CA ARG A 266 3.99 -3.56 -5.81
C ARG A 266 4.68 -3.55 -7.18
N GLN A 267 5.48 -2.53 -7.48
CA GLN A 267 6.27 -2.44 -8.71
C GLN A 267 7.26 -3.61 -8.85
N ASP A 268 7.83 -4.11 -7.74
CA ASP A 268 8.67 -5.30 -7.78
C ASP A 268 7.89 -6.55 -8.22
N ILE A 269 6.61 -6.65 -7.85
CA ILE A 269 5.71 -7.75 -8.24
C ILE A 269 5.32 -7.62 -9.73
N TYR A 270 5.06 -6.40 -10.22
CA TYR A 270 4.75 -6.19 -11.65
C TYR A 270 5.90 -6.62 -12.57
N LYS A 271 7.15 -6.36 -12.17
CA LYS A 271 8.35 -6.84 -12.90
C LYS A 271 8.44 -8.37 -12.98
N LEU A 272 7.68 -9.11 -12.16
CA LEU A 272 7.60 -10.57 -12.18
C LEU A 272 6.43 -11.10 -13.04
N GLY A 273 5.65 -10.22 -13.67
CA GLY A 273 4.44 -10.57 -14.41
C GLY A 273 3.16 -10.51 -13.59
N GLY A 274 3.14 -9.71 -12.52
CA GLY A 274 1.91 -9.36 -11.80
C GLY A 274 1.02 -8.43 -12.62
N GLU A 275 -0.27 -8.71 -12.63
CA GLU A 275 -1.30 -7.83 -13.17
C GLU A 275 -1.53 -6.63 -12.23
N VAL A 276 -1.82 -5.47 -12.81
CA VAL A 276 -2.32 -4.31 -12.06
C VAL A 276 -3.77 -4.61 -11.67
N LEU A 277 -4.09 -4.62 -10.38
CA LEU A 277 -5.47 -4.83 -9.94
C LEU A 277 -6.19 -3.48 -9.93
N GLU A 278 -7.47 -3.45 -10.31
CA GLU A 278 -8.30 -2.25 -10.22
C GLU A 278 -8.27 -1.70 -8.79
N GLY A 279 -7.83 -0.44 -8.64
CA GLY A 279 -7.56 0.21 -7.35
C GLY A 279 -6.08 0.49 -7.07
N ASP A 280 -5.15 -0.04 -7.88
CA ASP A 280 -3.72 0.31 -7.79
C ASP A 280 -3.37 1.64 -8.48
N SER A 281 -4.28 2.18 -9.30
CA SER A 281 -4.12 3.41 -10.08
C SER A 281 -4.58 4.69 -9.36
N GLN A 282 -5.09 4.61 -8.12
CA GLN A 282 -5.58 5.79 -7.38
C GLN A 282 -4.63 6.30 -6.29
N ASP A 283 -3.48 5.64 -6.11
CA ASP A 283 -2.45 6.07 -5.13
C ASP A 283 -1.25 6.77 -5.80
N GLU A 284 -1.28 6.95 -7.13
CA GLU A 284 -0.29 7.70 -7.92
C GLU A 284 -1.03 8.64 -8.89
N ASP A 285 -1.55 9.75 -8.39
CA ASP A 285 -1.81 10.99 -9.16
C ASP A 285 -1.73 12.21 -8.24
#